data_AF-A0A1B1T8W6-F1
#
_entry.id   AF-A0A1B1T8W6-F1
#
_cell.length_a   1.000
_cell.length_b   1.000
_cell.length_c   1.000
_cell.angle_alpha   90.00
_cell.angle_beta   90.00
_cell.angle_gamma   90.00
#
_symmetry.space_group_name_H-M   'P 1'
#
loop_
_entity.id
_entity.type
_entity.pdbx_description
1 polymer ?
#
loop_
_entity_poly.entity_id
_entity_poly.type
_entity_poly.pdbx_seq_one_letter_code
_entity_poly.pdbx_strand_id
1 'polypeptide(L)'
;MDYIGDSIVYRLVWFQHIHKAAGTLIVNMAKANNEKMYIPNNNGNPTDDNGVVLPVWEYKNFELSKFIDNCEENGVTFIATESGAPDFSVLEMDKRITLITCLRDPKKRLISNHNYAYYSGYTEEEKLVNFIHKPNIFLSDNYYVRIFSNNGNFPDKILNEEDYKNAVENIFKFDLIINLDCDDVQEKLRFELDWKNKNVDRHSTFGNKWNMINLFKKLQFRKLKKYLKKEKIDSDISCIKNKYNLDYRLMKEIFKK
;
A
#
# COMPACT_ATOMS: atom_id res chain seq x y z
N MET A 1 44.25 8.12 -15.32
CA MET A 1 43.60 6.80 -15.14
C MET A 1 42.66 7.04 -14.00
N ASP A 2 41.48 7.55 -14.34
CA ASP A 2 40.68 8.34 -13.42
C ASP A 2 39.59 7.44 -12.87
N TYR A 3 39.90 6.81 -11.74
CA TYR A 3 38.91 6.18 -10.88
C TYR A 3 38.28 7.27 -10.02
N ILE A 4 37.20 7.88 -10.51
CA ILE A 4 36.24 8.53 -9.62
C ILE A 4 35.39 7.38 -9.09
N GLY A 5 35.63 7.00 -7.83
CA GLY A 5 34.81 6.00 -7.16
C GLY A 5 33.38 6.49 -7.10
N ASP A 6 32.45 5.74 -7.68
CA ASP A 6 31.02 5.91 -7.48
C ASP A 6 30.73 5.66 -5.99
N SER A 7 30.82 6.70 -5.16
CA SER A 7 30.16 6.67 -3.86
C SER A 7 28.67 6.62 -4.18
N ILE A 8 28.07 5.44 -4.09
CA ILE A 8 26.61 5.30 -4.18
C ILE A 8 26.04 6.16 -3.06
N VAL A 9 25.47 7.31 -3.43
CA VAL A 9 24.77 8.18 -2.49
C VAL A 9 23.64 7.34 -1.89
N TYR A 10 23.56 7.29 -0.56
CA TYR A 10 22.52 6.53 0.13
C TYR A 10 21.13 7.02 -0.29
N ARG A 11 20.23 6.06 -0.53
CA ARG A 11 18.82 6.30 -0.85
C ARG A 11 17.94 5.34 -0.06
N LEU A 12 16.88 5.87 0.54
CA LEU A 12 15.80 5.11 1.15
C LEU A 12 14.51 5.32 0.36
N VAL A 13 14.05 4.27 -0.29
CA VAL A 13 12.74 4.24 -0.93
C VAL A 13 11.67 4.06 0.15
N TRP A 14 10.84 5.08 0.34
CA TRP A 14 9.70 5.04 1.25
C TRP A 14 8.42 4.79 0.45
N PHE A 15 7.89 3.57 0.57
CA PHE A 15 6.66 3.19 -0.11
C PHE A 15 5.44 3.36 0.81
N GLN A 16 4.62 4.38 0.57
CA GLN A 16 3.28 4.44 1.20
C GLN A 16 2.39 3.39 0.54
N HIS A 17 2.26 2.24 1.20
CA HIS A 17 1.52 1.09 0.73
C HIS A 17 0.02 1.27 0.96
N ILE A 18 -0.72 1.46 -0.13
CA ILE A 18 -2.17 1.46 -0.11
C ILE A 18 -2.72 0.03 -0.19
N HIS A 19 -3.53 -0.36 0.79
CA HIS A 19 -4.04 -1.73 0.89
C HIS A 19 -4.80 -2.17 -0.37
N LYS A 20 -4.35 -3.28 -0.97
CA LYS A 20 -4.83 -3.84 -2.25
C LYS A 20 -4.55 -3.00 -3.51
N ALA A 21 -3.50 -2.20 -3.48
CA ALA A 21 -2.94 -1.50 -4.64
C ALA A 21 -1.51 -1.99 -4.95
N ALA A 22 -1.38 -3.28 -5.27
CA ALA A 22 -0.14 -3.93 -5.72
C ALA A 22 1.08 -3.87 -4.76
N GLY A 23 0.89 -3.64 -3.45
CA GLY A 23 2.06 -3.48 -2.58
C GLY A 23 2.98 -4.68 -2.46
N THR A 24 2.45 -5.90 -2.42
CA THR A 24 3.33 -7.08 -2.39
C THR A 24 4.16 -7.24 -3.67
N LEU A 25 3.63 -6.84 -4.83
CA LEU A 25 4.40 -6.80 -6.07
C LEU A 25 5.58 -5.81 -5.93
N ILE A 26 5.32 -4.59 -5.46
CA ILE A 26 6.35 -3.55 -5.29
C ILE A 26 7.41 -3.98 -4.29
N VAL A 27 7.01 -4.55 -3.14
CA VAL A 27 7.94 -5.08 -2.13
C VAL A 27 8.78 -6.23 -2.69
N ASN A 28 8.18 -7.14 -3.48
CA ASN A 28 8.93 -8.22 -4.11
C ASN A 28 9.88 -7.71 -5.20
N MET A 29 9.50 -6.65 -5.93
CA MET A 29 10.39 -5.98 -6.89
C MET A 29 11.59 -5.33 -6.18
N ALA A 30 11.37 -4.69 -5.03
CA ALA A 30 12.44 -4.13 -4.20
C ALA A 30 13.43 -5.22 -3.77
N LYS A 31 12.92 -6.33 -3.19
CA LYS A 31 13.76 -7.50 -2.82
C LYS A 31 14.53 -8.06 -4.00
N ALA A 32 13.85 -8.22 -5.13
CA ALA A 32 14.47 -8.75 -6.34
C ALA A 32 15.56 -7.81 -6.87
N ASN A 33 15.44 -6.50 -6.65
CA ASN A 33 16.45 -5.50 -7.03
C ASN A 33 17.49 -5.22 -5.94
N ASN A 34 17.61 -6.12 -4.95
CA ASN A 34 18.60 -6.06 -3.87
C ASN A 34 18.45 -4.86 -2.93
N GLU A 35 17.27 -4.25 -2.87
CA GLU A 35 16.99 -3.27 -1.82
C GLU A 35 17.06 -3.97 -0.45
N LYS A 36 17.71 -3.31 0.51
CA LYS A 36 17.86 -3.79 1.88
C LYS A 36 16.64 -3.37 2.69
N MET A 37 15.88 -4.35 3.15
CA MET A 37 14.69 -4.13 3.98
C MET A 37 15.11 -3.80 5.42
N TYR A 38 14.25 -3.07 6.14
CA TYR A 38 14.33 -3.00 7.60
C TYR A 38 14.21 -4.40 8.19
N ILE A 39 14.98 -4.73 9.23
CA ILE A 39 14.94 -6.05 9.89
C ILE A 39 14.69 -5.83 11.38
N PRO A 40 13.67 -6.48 11.97
CA PRO A 40 12.65 -7.33 11.32
C PRO A 40 11.57 -6.53 10.56
N ASN A 41 10.90 -7.15 9.58
CA ASN A 41 9.78 -6.54 8.86
C ASN A 41 8.66 -7.54 8.52
N ASN A 42 7.46 -7.00 8.29
CA ASN A 42 6.33 -7.72 7.69
C ASN A 42 5.97 -7.09 6.33
N ASN A 43 6.37 -7.77 5.25
CA ASN A 43 6.15 -7.30 3.87
C ASN A 43 6.67 -5.86 3.63
N GLY A 44 7.88 -5.57 4.10
CA GLY A 44 8.52 -4.25 4.01
C GLY A 44 8.12 -3.28 5.12
N ASN A 45 7.08 -3.57 5.91
CA ASN A 45 6.68 -2.74 7.04
C ASN A 45 7.59 -3.01 8.24
N PRO A 46 8.34 -2.00 8.75
CA PRO A 46 9.22 -2.17 9.89
C PRO A 46 8.48 -2.75 11.11
N THR A 47 9.09 -3.70 11.80
CA THR A 47 8.53 -4.28 13.03
C THR A 47 9.55 -4.22 14.17
N ASP A 48 9.06 -4.32 15.40
CA ASP A 48 9.90 -4.65 16.54
C ASP A 48 10.31 -6.14 16.52
N ASP A 49 11.14 -6.54 17.48
CA ASP A 49 11.63 -7.92 17.63
C ASP A 49 10.51 -8.94 17.91
N ASN A 50 9.34 -8.48 18.34
CA ASN A 50 8.16 -9.32 18.54
C ASN A 50 7.28 -9.44 17.28
N GLY A 51 7.67 -8.79 16.18
CA GLY A 51 6.91 -8.75 14.92
C GLY A 51 5.74 -7.76 14.93
N VAL A 52 5.65 -6.87 15.92
CA VAL A 52 4.67 -5.79 15.98
C VAL A 52 5.12 -4.65 15.07
N VAL A 53 4.25 -4.20 14.18
CA VAL A 53 4.54 -3.09 13.25
C VAL A 53 4.89 -1.83 14.03
N LEU A 54 6.01 -1.20 13.68
CA LEU A 54 6.41 0.09 14.25
C LEU A 54 5.43 1.18 13.73
N PRO A 55 4.78 1.95 14.62
CA PRO A 55 3.84 2.98 14.22
C PRO A 55 4.57 4.26 13.77
N VAL A 56 5.42 4.16 12.74
CA VAL A 56 6.22 5.27 12.23
C VAL A 56 5.38 6.47 11.76
N TRP A 57 4.08 6.25 11.54
CA TRP A 57 3.11 7.31 11.23
C TRP A 57 2.68 8.14 12.46
N GLU A 58 2.96 7.67 13.67
CA GLU A 58 2.71 8.40 14.93
C GLU A 58 3.94 9.17 15.41
N TYR A 59 5.09 8.98 14.74
CA TYR A 59 6.33 9.63 15.10
C TYR A 59 6.23 11.13 14.83
N LYS A 60 6.67 11.91 15.81
CA LYS A 60 6.90 13.34 15.62
C LYS A 60 8.08 13.55 14.68
N ASN A 61 8.21 14.76 14.14
CA ASN A 61 9.21 15.09 13.12
C ASN A 61 10.63 14.67 13.53
N PHE A 62 11.02 14.91 14.78
CA PHE A 62 12.33 14.50 15.30
C PHE A 62 12.51 12.97 15.39
N GLU A 63 11.47 12.24 15.78
CA GLU A 63 11.50 10.77 15.86
C GLU A 63 11.54 10.15 14.48
N LEU A 64 10.81 10.74 13.52
CA LEU A 64 10.81 10.33 12.12
C LEU A 64 12.18 10.57 11.47
N SER A 65 12.80 11.73 11.68
CA SER A 65 14.18 12.00 11.21
C SER A 65 15.18 11.00 11.79
N LYS A 66 15.11 10.74 13.11
CA LYS A 66 15.96 9.73 13.76
C LYS A 66 15.76 8.33 13.20
N PHE A 67 14.52 7.98 12.85
CA PHE A 67 14.23 6.71 12.22
C PHE A 67 14.92 6.59 10.84
N ILE A 68 14.91 7.67 10.04
CA ILE A 68 15.62 7.74 8.75
C ILE A 68 17.14 7.60 8.95
N ASP A 69 17.70 8.30 9.95
CA ASP A 69 19.12 8.20 10.30
C ASP A 69 19.50 6.76 10.68
N ASN A 70 18.68 6.11 11.51
CA ASN A 70 18.87 4.71 11.86
C ASN A 70 18.76 3.78 10.64
N CYS A 71 17.89 4.08 9.67
CA CYS A 71 17.83 3.31 8.43
C CYS A 71 19.14 3.42 7.65
N GLU A 72 19.72 4.63 7.55
CA GLU A 72 21.00 4.85 6.87
C GLU A 72 22.15 4.12 7.56
N GLU A 73 22.26 4.26 8.88
CA GLU A 73 23.29 3.60 9.69
C GLU A 73 23.26 2.08 9.53
N ASN A 74 22.07 1.50 9.36
CA ASN A 74 21.88 0.06 9.14
C ASN A 74 21.86 -0.34 7.65
N GLY A 75 22.05 0.62 6.74
CA GLY A 75 22.04 0.42 5.30
C GLY A 75 20.69 -0.05 4.74
N VAL A 76 19.57 0.25 5.41
CA VAL A 76 18.22 -0.01 4.93
C VAL A 76 17.92 0.91 3.76
N THR A 77 17.47 0.38 2.63
CA THR A 77 17.20 1.17 1.41
C THR A 77 15.76 1.07 0.93
N PHE A 78 14.93 0.25 1.58
CA PHE A 78 13.49 0.20 1.32
C PHE A 78 12.68 -0.06 2.58
N ILE A 79 11.60 0.69 2.74
CA ILE A 79 10.53 0.41 3.70
C ILE A 79 9.16 0.62 3.07
N ALA A 80 8.13 0.00 3.66
CA ALA A 80 6.73 0.21 3.30
C ALA A 80 5.90 0.58 4.53
N THR A 81 4.90 1.46 4.38
CA THR A 81 3.96 1.81 5.46
C THR A 81 2.53 1.65 4.99
N GLU A 82 1.70 0.88 5.72
CA GLU A 82 0.32 0.54 5.28
C GLU A 82 -0.77 1.01 6.24
N SER A 83 -0.47 1.11 7.54
CA SER A 83 -1.48 1.33 8.59
C SER A 83 -1.75 2.81 8.91
N GLY A 84 -0.94 3.72 8.38
CA GLY A 84 -1.08 5.16 8.58
C GLY A 84 -0.20 5.94 7.62
N ALA A 85 -0.22 7.27 7.77
CA ALA A 85 0.58 8.20 6.98
C ALA A 85 1.52 8.99 7.90
N PRO A 86 2.85 8.92 7.71
CA PRO A 86 3.79 9.79 8.41
C PRO A 86 3.63 11.26 7.96
N ASP A 87 4.33 12.18 8.63
CA ASP A 87 4.46 13.56 8.13
C ASP A 87 5.28 13.55 6.83
N PHE A 88 4.58 13.58 5.69
CA PHE A 88 5.21 13.56 4.38
C PHE A 88 6.09 14.78 4.11
N SER A 89 5.91 15.89 4.85
CA SER A 89 6.76 17.07 4.69
C SER A 89 8.16 16.81 5.24
N VAL A 90 8.27 16.03 6.33
CA VAL A 90 9.58 15.60 6.85
C VAL A 90 10.28 14.69 5.86
N LEU A 91 9.53 13.78 5.24
CA LEU A 91 10.06 12.83 4.27
C LEU A 91 10.50 13.52 2.98
N GLU A 92 9.71 14.46 2.46
CA GLU A 92 10.01 15.22 1.23
C GLU A 92 11.20 16.17 1.40
N MET A 93 11.40 16.75 2.59
CA MET A 93 12.55 17.61 2.86
C MET A 93 13.87 16.83 3.01
N ASP A 94 13.83 15.52 3.26
CA ASP A 94 15.02 14.69 3.42
C ASP A 94 15.51 14.14 2.08
N LYS A 95 16.66 14.65 1.60
CA LYS A 95 17.24 14.32 0.29
C LYS A 95 17.60 12.85 0.10
N ARG A 96 17.65 12.05 1.18
CA ARG A 96 17.91 10.61 1.11
C ARG A 96 16.66 9.83 0.72
N ILE A 97 15.48 10.41 0.87
CA ILE A 97 14.21 9.73 0.66
C ILE A 97 13.79 9.80 -0.81
N THR A 98 13.21 8.70 -1.30
CA THR A 98 12.38 8.70 -2.51
C THR A 98 10.99 8.19 -2.14
N LEU A 99 10.00 9.08 -2.16
CA LEU A 99 8.61 8.81 -1.81
C LEU A 99 7.86 8.23 -2.99
N ILE A 100 7.36 7.01 -2.82
CA ILE A 100 6.57 6.34 -3.85
C ILE A 100 5.24 5.83 -3.31
N THR A 101 4.22 5.80 -4.16
CA THR A 101 2.96 5.12 -3.86
C THR A 101 2.33 4.52 -5.11
N CYS A 102 1.37 3.63 -4.91
CA CYS A 102 0.59 3.02 -5.97
C CYS A 102 -0.88 3.08 -5.59
N LEU A 103 -1.67 3.69 -6.47
CA LEU A 103 -3.11 3.85 -6.31
C LEU A 103 -3.84 2.94 -7.29
N ARG A 104 -5.07 2.59 -6.94
CA ARG A 104 -5.98 1.78 -7.77
C ARG A 104 -7.33 2.47 -7.84
N ASP A 105 -8.16 2.15 -8.81
CA ASP A 105 -9.58 2.52 -8.77
C ASP A 105 -10.19 2.13 -7.39
N PRO A 106 -10.81 3.07 -6.65
CA PRO A 106 -11.24 2.85 -5.27
C PRO A 106 -12.24 1.70 -5.12
N LYS A 107 -13.15 1.53 -6.09
CA LYS A 107 -14.14 0.45 -6.10
C LYS A 107 -13.47 -0.90 -6.37
N LYS A 108 -12.62 -1.00 -7.38
CA LYS A 108 -11.85 -2.23 -7.67
C LYS A 108 -10.96 -2.63 -6.49
N ARG A 109 -10.37 -1.66 -5.79
CA ARG A 109 -9.61 -1.89 -4.55
C ARG A 109 -10.49 -2.51 -3.47
N LEU A 110 -11.65 -1.95 -3.18
CA LEU A 110 -12.58 -2.50 -2.19
C LEU A 110 -13.03 -3.93 -2.54
N ILE A 111 -13.42 -4.17 -3.80
CA ILE A 111 -13.80 -5.52 -4.27
C ILE A 111 -12.63 -6.50 -4.10
N SER A 112 -11.41 -6.04 -4.40
CA SER A 112 -10.20 -6.85 -4.20
C SER A 112 -9.92 -7.14 -2.74
N ASN A 113 -10.26 -6.22 -1.83
CA ASN A 113 -10.16 -6.43 -0.39
C ASN A 113 -11.18 -7.46 0.09
N HIS A 114 -12.44 -7.32 -0.31
CA HIS A 114 -13.51 -8.26 0.05
C HIS A 114 -13.20 -9.69 -0.40
N ASN A 115 -12.79 -9.86 -1.66
CA ASN A 115 -12.37 -11.17 -2.17
C ASN A 115 -11.18 -11.74 -1.39
N TYR A 116 -10.18 -10.89 -1.09
CA TYR A 116 -9.02 -11.33 -0.30
C TYR A 116 -9.42 -11.75 1.12
N ALA A 117 -10.25 -10.95 1.79
CA ALA A 117 -10.73 -11.23 3.13
C ALA A 117 -11.51 -12.55 3.18
N TYR A 118 -12.42 -12.78 2.24
CA TYR A 118 -13.24 -13.99 2.20
C TYR A 118 -12.40 -15.25 1.93
N TYR A 119 -11.53 -15.21 0.93
CA TYR A 119 -10.73 -16.37 0.54
C TYR A 119 -9.54 -16.66 1.47
N SER A 120 -9.08 -15.67 2.22
CA SER A 120 -8.08 -15.86 3.28
C SER A 120 -8.73 -16.24 4.62
N GLY A 121 -10.07 -16.24 4.70
CA GLY A 121 -10.83 -16.62 5.88
C GLY A 121 -10.88 -15.55 6.97
N TYR A 122 -10.63 -14.28 6.63
CA TYR A 122 -10.84 -13.12 7.52
C TYR A 122 -12.31 -12.71 7.61
N THR A 123 -13.15 -13.17 6.68
CA THR A 123 -14.60 -12.98 6.73
C THR A 123 -15.34 -14.17 6.14
N GLU A 124 -16.56 -14.37 6.62
CA GLU A 124 -17.54 -15.30 6.06
C GLU A 124 -18.60 -14.58 5.21
N GLU A 125 -18.59 -13.24 5.19
CA GLU A 125 -19.57 -12.44 4.44
C GLU A 125 -19.37 -12.57 2.93
N GLU A 126 -20.38 -13.15 2.25
CA GLU A 126 -20.38 -13.26 0.78
C GLU A 126 -20.86 -11.97 0.10
N LYS A 127 -21.66 -11.16 0.78
CA LYS A 127 -22.26 -9.93 0.23
C LYS A 127 -21.44 -8.70 0.62
N LEU A 128 -21.18 -7.83 -0.35
CA LEU A 128 -20.37 -6.63 -0.12
C LEU A 128 -20.99 -5.70 0.93
N VAL A 129 -22.31 -5.53 0.90
CA VAL A 129 -23.05 -4.65 1.83
C VAL A 129 -22.83 -5.03 3.31
N ASN A 130 -22.73 -6.33 3.60
CA ASN A 130 -22.46 -6.80 4.96
C ASN A 130 -20.98 -6.64 5.32
N PHE A 131 -20.08 -6.90 4.37
CA PHE A 131 -18.65 -6.80 4.57
C PHE A 131 -18.21 -5.38 4.95
N ILE A 132 -18.80 -4.36 4.32
CA ILE A 132 -18.44 -2.95 4.55
C ILE A 132 -19.07 -2.33 5.80
N HIS A 133 -19.96 -3.06 6.50
CA HIS A 133 -20.71 -2.51 7.63
C HIS A 133 -19.86 -2.34 8.89
N LYS A 134 -18.75 -3.07 9.02
CA LYS A 134 -17.80 -2.90 10.11
C LYS A 134 -16.77 -1.85 9.75
N PRO A 135 -16.71 -0.71 10.45
CA PRO A 135 -15.75 0.32 10.15
C PRO A 135 -14.33 -0.16 10.44
N ASN A 136 -13.48 -0.05 9.43
CA ASN A 136 -12.03 -0.14 9.55
C ASN A 136 -11.40 0.78 8.51
N ILE A 137 -10.12 1.11 8.69
CA ILE A 137 -9.39 2.01 7.80
C ILE A 137 -9.43 1.56 6.31
N PHE A 138 -9.27 0.27 6.04
CA PHE A 138 -9.28 -0.28 4.68
C PHE A 138 -10.67 -0.33 4.02
N LEU A 139 -11.74 -0.17 4.82
CA LEU A 139 -13.15 -0.16 4.40
C LEU A 139 -13.78 1.23 4.51
N SER A 140 -13.02 2.23 4.96
CA SER A 140 -13.52 3.60 5.09
C SER A 140 -13.98 4.13 3.73
N ASP A 141 -14.88 5.10 3.77
CA ASP A 141 -15.11 5.98 2.64
C ASP A 141 -13.85 6.81 2.36
N ASN A 142 -13.73 7.28 1.12
CA ASN A 142 -12.66 8.17 0.67
C ASN A 142 -11.28 7.81 1.25
N TYR A 143 -10.89 6.53 1.10
CA TYR A 143 -9.76 5.93 1.78
C TYR A 143 -8.44 6.63 1.46
N TYR A 144 -8.25 7.08 0.22
CA TYR A 144 -7.02 7.77 -0.17
C TYR A 144 -6.95 9.15 0.46
N VAL A 145 -8.03 9.93 0.34
CA VAL A 145 -8.10 11.24 0.99
C VAL A 145 -7.91 11.09 2.49
N ARG A 146 -8.47 10.05 3.12
CA ARG A 146 -8.29 9.77 4.54
C ARG A 146 -6.84 9.50 4.92
N ILE A 147 -6.13 8.67 4.17
CA ILE A 147 -4.71 8.38 4.41
C ILE A 147 -3.87 9.63 4.23
N PHE A 148 -3.97 10.29 3.07
CA PHE A 148 -3.09 11.42 2.73
C PHE A 148 -3.43 12.70 3.50
N SER A 149 -4.59 12.80 4.15
CA SER A 149 -4.93 13.89 5.09
C SER A 149 -4.62 13.57 6.56
N ASN A 150 -3.91 12.46 6.83
CA ASN A 150 -3.60 11.98 8.18
C ASN A 150 -4.84 11.71 9.06
N ASN A 151 -5.94 11.27 8.44
CA ASN A 151 -7.17 10.87 9.13
C ASN A 151 -7.34 9.35 9.22
N GLY A 152 -6.27 8.57 9.01
CA GLY A 152 -6.31 7.10 8.98
C GLY A 152 -6.89 6.47 10.25
N ASN A 153 -6.60 7.06 11.41
CA ASN A 153 -7.09 6.60 12.71
C ASN A 153 -8.58 6.91 12.97
N PHE A 154 -9.23 7.66 12.08
CA PHE A 154 -10.62 8.07 12.22
C PHE A 154 -11.48 7.54 11.06
N PRO A 155 -11.71 6.22 10.93
CA PRO A 155 -12.40 5.63 9.77
C PRO A 155 -13.84 6.11 9.58
N ASP A 156 -14.49 6.61 10.64
CA ASP A 156 -15.88 7.09 10.65
C ASP A 156 -16.00 8.63 10.53
N LYS A 157 -14.89 9.36 10.55
CA LYS A 157 -14.90 10.82 10.39
C LYS A 157 -15.39 11.16 8.99
N ILE A 158 -16.43 12.01 8.90
CA ILE A 158 -16.86 12.64 7.65
C ILE A 158 -15.77 13.62 7.21
N LEU A 159 -15.18 13.37 6.03
CA LEU A 159 -14.14 14.22 5.47
C LEU A 159 -14.74 15.49 4.87
N ASN A 160 -14.03 16.61 5.03
CA ASN A 160 -14.42 17.90 4.49
C ASN A 160 -13.43 18.39 3.41
N GLU A 161 -13.66 19.59 2.87
CA GLU A 161 -12.78 20.18 1.84
C GLU A 161 -11.36 20.48 2.35
N GLU A 162 -11.18 20.71 3.66
CA GLU A 162 -9.85 20.89 4.23
C GLU A 162 -9.08 19.57 4.26
N ASP A 163 -9.74 18.48 4.66
CA ASP A 163 -9.15 17.13 4.56
C ASP A 163 -8.78 16.81 3.10
N TYR A 164 -9.64 17.20 2.13
CA TYR A 164 -9.32 17.05 0.71
C TYR A 164 -8.07 17.84 0.29
N LYS A 165 -7.99 19.12 0.66
CA LYS A 165 -6.82 19.95 0.34
C LYS A 165 -5.53 19.40 0.96
N ASN A 166 -5.59 18.96 2.22
CA ASN A 166 -4.45 18.35 2.90
C ASN A 166 -3.99 17.08 2.19
N ALA A 167 -4.93 16.24 1.74
CA ALA A 167 -4.60 15.05 0.97
C ALA A 167 -3.95 15.39 -0.38
N VAL A 168 -4.45 16.42 -1.07
CA VAL A 168 -3.86 16.93 -2.32
C VAL A 168 -2.44 17.45 -2.08
N GLU A 169 -2.24 18.28 -1.07
CA GLU A 169 -0.91 18.82 -0.74
C GLU A 169 0.08 17.69 -0.44
N ASN A 170 -0.32 16.70 0.37
CA ASN A 170 0.55 15.61 0.78
C ASN A 170 0.85 14.62 -0.36
N ILE A 171 -0.13 14.29 -1.20
CA ILE A 171 0.12 13.35 -2.29
C ILE A 171 1.07 13.94 -3.35
N PHE A 172 1.06 15.26 -3.54
CA PHE A 172 1.97 15.94 -4.48
C PHE A 172 3.43 16.02 -3.99
N LYS A 173 3.71 15.61 -2.75
CA LYS A 173 5.08 15.45 -2.22
C LYS A 173 5.76 14.15 -2.68
N PHE A 174 5.04 13.25 -3.35
CA PHE A 174 5.57 11.97 -3.81
C PHE A 174 6.32 12.13 -5.13
N ASP A 175 7.53 11.57 -5.19
CA ASP A 175 8.35 11.50 -6.41
C ASP A 175 7.69 10.61 -7.47
N LEU A 176 7.02 9.53 -7.03
CA LEU A 176 6.31 8.61 -7.93
C LEU A 176 4.94 8.20 -7.42
N ILE A 177 3.93 8.46 -8.24
CA ILE A 177 2.56 8.02 -8.02
C ILE A 177 2.13 7.13 -9.17
N ILE A 178 1.94 5.83 -8.92
CA ILE A 178 1.61 4.84 -9.94
C ILE A 178 0.09 4.62 -9.96
N ASN A 179 -0.53 4.68 -11.13
CA ASN A 179 -1.91 4.25 -11.34
C ASN A 179 -1.96 2.78 -11.76
N LEU A 180 -2.32 1.87 -10.86
CA LEU A 180 -2.37 0.43 -11.12
C LEU A 180 -3.29 0.02 -12.27
N ASP A 181 -4.30 0.83 -12.59
CA ASP A 181 -5.26 0.52 -13.65
C ASP A 181 -4.79 0.98 -15.04
N CYS A 182 -3.81 1.88 -15.12
CA CYS A 182 -3.38 2.53 -16.36
C CYS A 182 -1.90 2.37 -16.67
N ASP A 183 -1.04 2.26 -15.65
CA ASP A 183 0.40 2.22 -15.79
C ASP A 183 0.93 0.78 -15.79
N ASP A 184 2.04 0.56 -16.51
CA ASP A 184 2.90 -0.58 -16.24
C ASP A 184 3.76 -0.27 -15.01
N VAL A 185 3.40 -0.89 -13.88
CA VAL A 185 4.09 -0.73 -12.59
C VAL A 185 5.59 -1.01 -12.70
N GLN A 186 6.00 -2.04 -13.44
CA GLN A 186 7.42 -2.39 -13.54
C GLN A 186 8.19 -1.35 -14.35
N GLU A 187 7.59 -0.86 -15.44
CA GLU A 187 8.19 0.20 -16.25
C GLU A 187 8.34 1.51 -15.47
N LYS A 188 7.33 1.92 -14.69
CA LYS A 188 7.40 3.10 -13.83
C LYS A 188 8.53 2.97 -12.81
N LEU A 189 8.61 1.83 -12.11
CA LEU A 189 9.67 1.57 -11.13
C LEU A 189 11.06 1.50 -11.78
N ARG A 190 11.16 0.96 -13.00
CA ARG A 190 12.40 0.94 -13.77
C ARG A 190 12.88 2.35 -14.08
N PHE A 191 11.98 3.21 -14.56
CA PHE A 191 12.33 4.58 -14.94
C PHE A 191 12.74 5.41 -13.73
N GLU A 192 12.00 5.30 -12.62
CA GLU A 192 12.23 6.17 -11.46
C GLU A 192 13.31 5.66 -10.50
N LEU A 193 13.39 4.34 -10.30
CA LEU A 193 14.25 3.75 -9.27
C LEU A 193 15.47 2.99 -9.83
N ASP A 194 15.60 2.94 -11.16
CA ASP A 194 16.56 2.09 -11.89
C ASP A 194 16.43 0.60 -11.56
N TRP A 195 15.22 0.18 -11.14
CA TRP A 195 14.95 -1.22 -10.87
C TRP A 195 14.84 -2.02 -12.16
N LYS A 196 15.55 -3.14 -12.24
CA LYS A 196 15.44 -4.06 -13.37
C LYS A 196 14.10 -4.78 -13.32
N ASN A 197 13.48 -4.95 -14.49
CA ASN A 197 12.30 -5.77 -14.65
C ASN A 197 12.65 -7.23 -14.32
N LYS A 198 12.09 -7.74 -13.23
CA LYS A 198 12.32 -9.11 -12.75
C LYS A 198 10.97 -9.80 -12.61
N ASN A 199 10.93 -11.08 -12.96
CA ASN A 199 9.71 -11.87 -12.78
C ASN A 199 9.56 -12.21 -11.30
N VAL A 200 8.66 -11.50 -10.61
CA VAL A 200 8.39 -11.69 -9.19
C VAL A 200 6.93 -12.08 -8.96
N ASP A 201 6.65 -12.72 -7.82
CA ASP A 201 5.28 -13.04 -7.44
C ASP A 201 4.46 -11.76 -7.26
N ARG A 202 3.36 -11.67 -8.00
CA ARG A 202 2.41 -10.55 -7.97
C ARG A 202 1.40 -10.67 -6.82
N HIS A 203 1.39 -11.77 -6.08
CA HIS A 203 0.46 -12.09 -4.99
C HIS A 203 -1.00 -11.82 -5.35
N SER A 204 -1.48 -12.47 -6.42
CA SER A 204 -2.89 -12.44 -6.75
C SER A 204 -3.74 -13.10 -5.66
N THR A 205 -4.97 -12.61 -5.47
CA THR A 205 -5.93 -13.23 -4.52
C THR A 205 -6.08 -14.74 -4.76
N PHE A 206 -6.12 -15.14 -6.03
CA PHE A 206 -6.20 -16.53 -6.46
C PHE A 206 -4.82 -17.12 -6.76
N GLY A 207 -4.67 -18.44 -6.61
CA GLY A 207 -3.43 -19.16 -6.91
C GLY A 207 -2.45 -19.28 -5.72
N ASN A 208 -2.77 -18.69 -4.57
CA ASN A 208 -1.98 -18.84 -3.35
C ASN A 208 -2.20 -20.24 -2.75
N LYS A 209 -1.12 -21.05 -2.71
CA LYS A 209 -1.13 -22.42 -2.17
C LYS A 209 -1.51 -22.48 -0.69
N TRP A 210 -1.10 -21.50 0.11
CA TRP A 210 -1.45 -21.43 1.53
C TRP A 210 -2.95 -21.21 1.72
N ASN A 211 -3.59 -20.36 0.90
CA ASN A 211 -5.04 -20.18 0.97
C ASN A 211 -5.77 -21.49 0.62
N MET A 212 -5.31 -22.24 -0.39
CA MET A 212 -5.88 -23.56 -0.70
C MET A 212 -5.75 -24.54 0.46
N ILE A 213 -4.55 -24.63 1.06
CA ILE A 213 -4.29 -25.50 2.21
C ILE A 213 -5.17 -25.10 3.40
N ASN A 214 -5.27 -23.80 3.70
CA ASN A 214 -6.06 -23.29 4.81
C ASN A 214 -7.56 -23.56 4.62
N LEU A 215 -8.10 -23.31 3.44
CA LEU A 215 -9.51 -23.60 3.12
C LEU A 215 -9.80 -25.11 3.21
N PHE A 216 -8.86 -25.96 2.76
CA PHE A 216 -8.98 -27.41 2.88
C PHE A 216 -8.94 -27.87 4.34
N LYS A 217 -7.96 -27.41 5.13
CA LYS A 217 -7.83 -27.73 6.57
C LYS A 217 -9.04 -27.30 7.38
N LYS A 218 -9.67 -26.17 7.03
CA LYS A 218 -10.90 -25.67 7.67
C LYS A 218 -12.18 -26.35 7.15
N LEU A 219 -12.07 -27.37 6.29
CA LEU A 219 -13.19 -28.08 5.68
C LEU A 219 -14.15 -27.17 4.88
N GLN A 220 -13.67 -26.01 4.41
CA GLN A 220 -14.46 -25.03 3.66
C GLN A 220 -14.54 -25.40 2.17
N PHE A 221 -14.97 -26.62 1.85
CA PHE A 221 -14.94 -27.18 0.49
C PHE A 221 -15.70 -26.34 -0.55
N ARG A 222 -16.82 -25.71 -0.16
CA ARG A 222 -17.57 -24.79 -1.04
C ARG A 222 -16.72 -23.58 -1.42
N LYS A 223 -16.06 -22.94 -0.45
CA LYS A 223 -15.15 -21.80 -0.70
C LYS A 223 -13.94 -22.23 -1.53
N LEU A 224 -13.36 -23.39 -1.23
CA LEU A 224 -12.24 -23.93 -1.99
C LEU A 224 -12.61 -24.14 -3.47
N LYS A 225 -13.81 -24.67 -3.75
CA LYS A 225 -14.30 -24.82 -5.13
C LYS A 225 -14.42 -23.47 -5.84
N LYS A 226 -14.99 -22.46 -5.19
CA LYS A 226 -15.07 -21.08 -5.72
C LYS A 226 -13.67 -20.49 -5.96
N TYR A 227 -12.74 -20.71 -5.03
CA TYR A 227 -11.34 -20.26 -5.11
C TYR A 227 -10.60 -20.85 -6.31
N LEU A 228 -10.70 -22.17 -6.50
CA LEU A 228 -10.08 -22.88 -7.62
C LEU A 228 -10.63 -22.43 -8.98
N LYS A 229 -11.93 -22.09 -9.03
CA LYS A 229 -12.58 -21.50 -10.21
C LYS A 229 -12.27 -20.02 -10.42
N LYS A 230 -11.53 -19.38 -9.50
CA LYS A 230 -11.26 -17.94 -9.49
C LYS A 230 -12.54 -17.10 -9.51
N GLU A 231 -13.59 -17.62 -8.90
CA GLU A 231 -14.89 -16.98 -8.83
C GLU A 231 -14.81 -15.74 -7.93
N LYS A 232 -15.22 -14.57 -8.42
CA LYS A 232 -15.32 -13.39 -7.54
C LYS A 232 -16.60 -13.50 -6.72
N ILE A 233 -16.50 -13.24 -5.42
CA ILE A 233 -17.69 -13.07 -4.59
C ILE A 233 -18.36 -11.74 -4.90
N ASP A 234 -19.67 -11.68 -4.65
CA ASP A 234 -20.62 -10.59 -4.95
C ASP A 234 -19.98 -9.24 -5.26
N SER A 235 -20.28 -8.73 -6.47
CA SER A 235 -19.79 -7.46 -6.98
C SER A 235 -20.88 -6.40 -7.10
N ASP A 236 -22.00 -6.53 -6.38
CA ASP A 236 -22.99 -5.45 -6.32
C ASP A 236 -22.40 -4.21 -5.64
N ILE A 237 -21.95 -3.28 -6.48
CA ILE A 237 -21.38 -2.00 -6.07
C ILE A 237 -22.43 -0.90 -5.85
N SER A 238 -23.72 -1.21 -5.97
CA SER A 238 -24.78 -0.23 -5.75
C SER A 238 -24.70 0.37 -4.32
N CYS A 239 -24.35 -0.47 -3.34
CA CYS A 239 -24.17 -0.10 -1.94
C CYS A 239 -23.01 0.89 -1.66
N ILE A 240 -22.12 1.12 -2.64
CA ILE A 240 -20.95 2.01 -2.50
C ILE A 240 -20.93 3.15 -3.52
N LYS A 241 -22.06 3.44 -4.18
CA LYS A 241 -22.13 4.37 -5.32
C LYS A 241 -21.45 5.71 -5.05
N ASN A 242 -21.67 6.30 -3.87
CA ASN A 242 -21.18 7.63 -3.48
C ASN A 242 -20.05 7.58 -2.42
N LYS A 243 -19.51 6.39 -2.12
CA LYS A 243 -18.56 6.20 -1.02
C LYS A 243 -17.17 6.79 -1.28
N TYR A 244 -16.83 7.10 -2.54
CA TYR A 244 -15.46 7.44 -2.97
C TYR A 244 -15.38 8.71 -3.80
N ASN A 245 -16.31 9.64 -3.62
CA ASN A 245 -16.39 10.86 -4.42
C ASN A 245 -15.11 11.71 -4.33
N LEU A 246 -14.53 11.85 -3.13
CA LEU A 246 -13.30 12.62 -2.94
C LEU A 246 -12.08 11.85 -3.46
N ASP A 247 -12.02 10.53 -3.30
CA ASP A 247 -10.96 9.71 -3.90
C ASP A 247 -10.95 9.83 -5.43
N TYR A 248 -12.12 9.80 -6.08
CA TYR A 248 -12.20 9.97 -7.53
C TYR A 248 -11.79 11.37 -7.97
N ARG A 249 -12.14 12.39 -7.18
CA ARG A 249 -11.69 13.77 -7.42
C ARG A 249 -10.17 13.87 -7.31
N LEU A 250 -9.58 13.30 -6.25
CA LEU A 250 -8.13 13.23 -6.02
C LEU A 250 -7.42 12.48 -7.15
N MET A 251 -7.87 11.29 -7.51
CA MET A 251 -7.30 10.52 -8.62
C MET A 251 -7.37 11.28 -9.95
N LYS A 252 -8.49 11.97 -10.22
CA LYS A 252 -8.60 12.82 -11.40
C LYS A 252 -7.59 13.95 -11.36
N GLU A 253 -7.30 14.52 -10.19
CA GLU A 253 -6.35 15.61 -10.01
C GLU A 253 -4.88 15.18 -10.21
N ILE A 254 -4.49 14.04 -9.65
CA ILE A 254 -3.14 13.49 -9.75
C ILE A 254 -2.84 12.98 -11.16
N PHE A 255 -3.80 12.28 -11.78
CA PHE A 255 -3.62 11.63 -13.08
C PHE A 255 -4.26 12.40 -14.23
N LYS A 256 -4.39 13.73 -14.10
CA LYS A 256 -4.84 14.58 -15.22
C LYS A 256 -3.94 14.29 -16.42
N LYS A 257 -4.54 13.74 -17.49
CA LYS A 257 -3.97 13.74 -18.82
C LYS A 257 -4.10 15.13 -19.43
#